data_AF-A0A382GWM1-F1
#
_entry.id   AF-A0A382GWM1-F1
#
_cell.length_a   1.000
_cell.length_b   1.000
_cell.length_c   1.000
_cell.angle_alpha   90.00
_cell.angle_beta   90.00
_cell.angle_gamma   90.00
#
_symmetry.space_group_name_H-M   'P 1'
#
loop_
_entity.id
_entity.type
_entity.pdbx_description
1 polymer ?
#
loop_
_entity_poly.entity_id
_entity_poly.type
_entity_poly.pdbx_seq_one_letter_code
_entity_poly.pdbx_strand_id
1 'polypeptide(L)' 'MEAIKSTDDIINALRRAQESGEPPGSELQDLSGVKFTDADLSGLNLDGCNFSGCEMSRCNLSEARCPSANFDGATLY' A
#
# COMPACT_ATOMS: atom_id res chain seq x y z
N MET A 1 2.98 18.79 7.67
CA MET A 1 2.69 17.34 7.66
C MET A 1 3.08 16.86 6.27
N GLU A 2 4.31 16.40 6.09
CA GLU A 2 4.71 15.83 4.80
C GLU A 2 4.11 14.44 4.72
N ALA A 3 3.06 14.28 3.90
CA ALA A 3 2.63 12.95 3.48
C ALA A 3 3.85 12.22 2.90
N ILE A 4 3.92 10.91 3.10
CA ILE A 4 4.91 10.05 2.45
C ILE A 4 4.65 10.16 0.95
N LYS A 5 5.50 10.91 0.22
CA LYS A 5 5.22 11.34 -1.17
C LYS A 5 5.71 10.36 -2.23
N SER A 6 6.60 9.43 -1.88
CA SER A 6 7.18 8.47 -2.83
C SER A 6 6.69 7.05 -2.55
N THR A 7 6.42 6.32 -3.63
CA THR A 7 6.05 4.89 -3.61
C THR A 7 7.10 4.06 -2.87
N ASP A 8 8.38 4.36 -3.05
CA ASP A 8 9.48 3.65 -2.37
C ASP A 8 9.45 3.87 -0.86
N ASP A 9 9.15 5.09 -0.41
CA ASP A 9 9.07 5.39 1.02
C ASP A 9 7.88 4.66 1.66
N ILE A 10 6.75 4.57 0.95
CA ILE A 10 5.58 3.80 1.38
C ILE A 10 5.93 2.32 1.50
N ILE A 11 6.57 1.73 0.50
CA ILE A 11 6.96 0.32 0.49
C ILE A 11 7.92 0.03 1.65
N ASN A 12 8.90 0.89 1.88
CA ASN A 12 9.86 0.74 2.97
C ASN A 12 9.18 0.90 4.34
N ALA A 13 8.21 1.80 4.46
CA ALA A 13 7.43 1.97 5.69
C ALA A 13 6.56 0.73 5.97
N LEU A 14 5.89 0.16 4.96
CA LEU A 14 5.12 -1.08 5.06
C LEU A 14 5.99 -2.25 5.51
N ARG A 15 7.21 -2.37 4.97
CA ARG A 15 8.17 -3.40 5.37
C ARG A 15 8.56 -3.27 6.85
N ARG A 16 8.84 -2.05 7.31
CA ARG A 16 9.16 -1.77 8.72
C ARG A 16 7.99 -2.08 9.66
N ALA A 17 6.77 -1.73 9.27
CA ALA A 17 5.57 -2.07 10.05
C ALA A 17 5.36 -3.59 10.14
N GLN A 18 5.64 -4.32 9.07
CA GLN A 18 5.55 -5.78 9.08
C GLN A 18 6.59 -6.44 9.99
N GLU A 19 7.79 -5.87 10.11
CA GLU A 19 8.83 -6.34 11.03
C GLU A 19 8.45 -6.17 12.51
N SER A 20 7.65 -5.16 12.86
CA SER A 20 7.15 -4.99 14.23
C SER A 20 6.02 -5.97 14.60
N GLY A 21 5.44 -6.66 13.59
CA GLY A 21 4.28 -7.54 13.77
C GLY A 21 2.97 -6.79 14.01
N GLU A 22 3.00 -5.45 13.93
CA GLU A 22 1.83 -4.60 14.06
C GLU A 22 1.16 -4.37 12.70
N PRO A 23 -0.14 -4.04 12.66
CA PRO A 23 -0.76 -3.56 11.44
C PRO A 23 -0.10 -2.26 10.96
N PRO A 24 -0.27 -1.90 9.68
CA PRO A 24 0.20 -0.61 9.14
C PRO A 24 -0.23 0.57 10.03
N GLY A 25 0.73 1.45 10.33
CA GLY A 25 0.51 2.63 11.17
C GLY A 25 -0.52 3.60 10.58
N SER A 26 -0.98 4.56 11.38
CA SER A 26 -1.97 5.56 10.95
C SER A 26 -1.50 6.41 9.77
N GLU A 27 -0.18 6.53 9.57
CA GLU A 27 0.46 7.18 8.45
C GLU A 27 0.38 6.40 7.13
N LEU A 28 0.05 5.10 7.17
CA LEU A 28 -0.13 4.22 6.02
C LEU A 28 -1.60 3.84 5.79
N GLN A 29 -2.53 4.39 6.59
CA GLN A 29 -3.96 4.13 6.44
C GLN A 29 -4.55 4.81 5.21
N ASP A 30 -4.04 5.98 4.82
CA ASP A 30 -4.51 6.70 3.63
C ASP A 30 -3.41 6.80 2.57
N LEU A 31 -3.51 5.91 1.58
CA LEU A 31 -2.65 5.86 0.39
C LEU A 31 -3.44 6.23 -0.87
N SER A 32 -4.60 6.88 -0.72
CA SER A 32 -5.51 7.14 -1.83
C SER A 32 -4.88 8.03 -2.91
N GLY A 33 -5.17 7.70 -4.18
CA GLY A 33 -4.65 8.42 -5.35
C GLY A 33 -3.15 8.28 -5.60
N VAL A 34 -2.43 7.46 -4.83
CA VAL A 34 -0.99 7.22 -5.05
C VAL A 34 -0.77 6.36 -6.29
N LYS A 35 0.37 6.60 -6.96
CA LYS A 35 0.83 5.80 -8.11
C LYS A 35 1.73 4.65 -7.63
N PHE A 36 1.24 3.43 -7.78
CA PHE A 36 1.94 2.16 -7.55
C PHE A 36 2.23 1.42 -8.86
N THR A 37 2.34 2.15 -9.99
CA THR A 37 2.70 1.56 -11.29
C THR A 37 4.03 0.82 -11.20
N ASP A 38 4.04 -0.44 -11.64
CA ASP A 38 5.19 -1.36 -11.57
C ASP A 38 5.73 -1.61 -10.14
N ALA A 39 4.97 -1.26 -9.08
CA ALA A 39 5.39 -1.43 -7.70
C ALA A 39 5.37 -2.90 -7.26
N ASP A 40 6.30 -3.28 -6.38
CA ASP A 40 6.30 -4.60 -5.74
C ASP A 40 5.78 -4.49 -4.30
N LEU A 41 4.51 -4.88 -4.12
CA LEU A 41 3.83 -4.99 -2.84
C LEU A 41 3.69 -6.45 -2.40
N SER A 42 4.44 -7.38 -3.00
CA SER A 42 4.29 -8.79 -2.71
C SER A 42 4.65 -9.14 -1.27
N GLY A 43 3.87 -10.05 -0.67
CA GLY A 43 4.05 -10.50 0.70
C GLY A 43 3.82 -9.45 1.79
N LEU A 44 3.40 -8.23 1.45
CA LEU A 44 3.18 -7.15 2.41
C LEU A 44 1.84 -7.28 3.14
N ASN A 45 1.82 -6.90 4.41
CA ASN A 45 0.60 -6.66 5.16
C ASN A 45 0.06 -5.26 4.82
N LEU A 46 -1.02 -5.24 4.03
CA LEU A 46 -1.74 -4.05 3.60
C LEU A 46 -3.12 -3.97 4.28
N ASP A 47 -3.32 -4.69 5.38
CA ASP A 47 -4.61 -4.74 6.06
C ASP A 47 -5.05 -3.35 6.56
N GLY A 48 -6.27 -2.96 6.19
CA GLY A 48 -6.84 -1.66 6.56
C GLY A 48 -6.33 -0.46 5.77
N CYS A 49 -5.38 -0.63 4.84
CA CYS A 49 -4.89 0.46 4.00
C CYS A 49 -5.95 0.91 2.97
N ASN A 50 -6.08 2.22 2.77
CA ASN A 50 -6.92 2.81 1.74
C ASN A 50 -6.13 3.09 0.46
N PHE A 51 -6.33 2.28 -0.57
CA PHE A 51 -5.80 2.44 -1.92
C PHE A 51 -6.83 3.03 -2.89
N SER A 52 -7.87 3.71 -2.40
CA SER A 52 -8.91 4.22 -3.28
C SER A 52 -8.34 5.17 -4.35
N GLY A 53 -8.78 5.00 -5.60
CA GLY A 53 -8.31 5.81 -6.73
C GLY A 53 -6.82 5.64 -7.10
N CYS A 54 -6.12 4.64 -6.55
CA CYS A 54 -4.71 4.41 -6.88
C CYS A 54 -4.51 3.93 -8.33
N GLU A 55 -3.37 4.29 -8.92
CA GLU A 55 -2.90 3.69 -10.16
C GLU A 55 -1.97 2.52 -9.80
N MET A 56 -2.43 1.28 -9.99
CA MET A 56 -1.74 0.05 -9.55
C MET A 56 -1.39 -0.87 -10.72
N SER A 57 -1.19 -0.28 -11.89
CA SER A 57 -0.83 -0.92 -13.14
C SER A 57 0.42 -1.77 -12.99
N ARG A 58 0.36 -3.06 -13.36
CA ARG A 58 1.48 -4.00 -13.17
C ARG A 58 2.01 -4.10 -11.73
N CYS A 59 1.26 -3.64 -10.73
CA CYS A 59 1.64 -3.78 -9.33
C CYS A 59 1.61 -5.25 -8.94
N ASN A 60 2.69 -5.75 -8.35
CA ASN A 60 2.74 -7.11 -7.83
C ASN A 60 2.12 -7.15 -6.43
N LEU A 61 0.96 -7.79 -6.32
CA LEU A 61 0.25 -8.03 -5.05
C LEU A 61 0.32 -9.51 -4.62
N SER A 62 1.21 -10.30 -5.24
CA SER A 62 1.34 -11.73 -4.93
C SER A 62 1.63 -11.93 -3.44
N GLU A 63 0.88 -12.82 -2.78
CA GLU A 63 1.00 -13.10 -1.33
C GLU A 63 0.74 -11.91 -0.39
N ALA A 64 0.30 -10.74 -0.90
CA ALA A 64 -0.05 -9.62 -0.05
C ALA A 64 -1.29 -9.93 0.80
N ARG A 65 -1.30 -9.47 2.05
CA ARG A 65 -2.43 -9.61 2.97
C ARG A 65 -3.23 -8.31 3.00
N CYS A 66 -4.44 -8.33 2.48
CA CYS A 66 -5.27 -7.12 2.38
C CYS A 66 -6.76 -7.36 2.75
N PRO A 67 -7.09 -8.06 3.86
CA PRO A 67 -8.47 -8.47 4.13
C PRO A 67 -9.43 -7.29 4.39
N SER A 68 -8.93 -6.16 4.88
CA SER A 68 -9.72 -4.94 5.11
C SER A 68 -9.26 -3.74 4.25
N ALA A 69 -8.45 -3.97 3.22
CA ALA A 69 -7.96 -2.89 2.38
C ALA A 69 -9.07 -2.37 1.45
N ASN A 70 -9.06 -1.05 1.19
CA ASN A 70 -9.99 -0.43 0.25
C ASN A 70 -9.33 -0.20 -1.12
N PHE A 71 -9.86 -0.80 -2.17
CA PHE A 71 -9.38 -0.62 -3.55
C PHE A 71 -10.42 0.08 -4.44
N ASP A 72 -11.39 0.77 -3.88
CA ASP A 72 -12.45 1.42 -4.66
C ASP A 72 -11.88 2.44 -5.64
N GLY A 73 -12.25 2.32 -6.92
CA GLY A 73 -11.69 3.15 -7.99
C GLY A 73 -10.19 2.95 -8.28
N ALA A 74 -9.51 1.99 -7.63
CA ALA A 74 -8.14 1.65 -7.98
C ALA A 74 -8.10 0.99 -9.37
N THR A 75 -7.06 1.31 -10.13
CA THR A 75 -6.88 0.81 -11.49
C THR A 75 -5.79 -0.26 -11.53
N LEU A 76 -6.16 -1.51 -11.83
CA LEU A 76 -5.26 -2.64 -12.00
C LEU A 76 -5.40 -3.17 -13.45
N TYR A 77 -4.37 -3.01 -14.27
CA TYR A 77 -4.29 -3.57 -15.63
C TYR A 77 -2.95 -4.25 -15.88
#